data_AF-A0A377U331-F1
#
_entry.id   AF-A0A377U331-F1
#
_cell.length_a   1.000
_cell.length_b   1.000
_cell.length_c   1.000
_cell.angle_alpha   90.00
_cell.angle_beta   90.00
_cell.angle_gamma   90.00
#
_symmetry.space_group_name_H-M   'P 1'
#
loop_
_entity.id
_entity.type
_entity.pdbx_description
1 polymer ?
#
loop_
_entity_poly.entity_id
_entity_poly.type
_entity_poly.pdbx_seq_one_letter_code
_entity_poly.pdbx_strand_id
1 'polypeptide(L)'
;MEGHLLAPMLEDNPPAFPFVALLVSGGHTQLISVTGIGQYELLGESIDDAAGEAFDKTAKLLGLDYPGGPMLSKMASQGTEGRFVFRGR
;
A
#
# COMPACT_ATOMS: atom_id res chain seq x y z
N MET A 1 -13.58 5.26 2.76
CA MET A 1 -12.44 5.21 3.71
C MET A 1 -12.77 4.32 4.90
N GLU A 2 -13.79 4.61 5.69
CA GLU A 2 -14.16 3.78 6.88
C GLU A 2 -14.42 2.31 6.57
N GLY A 3 -15.06 1.99 5.43
CA GLY A 3 -15.29 0.59 5.03
C GLY A 3 -14.00 -0.22 4.85
N HIS A 4 -12.89 0.41 4.42
CA HIS A 4 -11.60 -0.27 4.32
C HIS A 4 -10.93 -0.43 5.70
N LEU A 5 -11.16 0.50 6.62
CA LEU A 5 -10.63 0.44 7.99
C LEU A 5 -11.37 -0.59 8.85
N LEU A 6 -12.66 -0.80 8.59
CA LEU A 6 -13.51 -1.72 9.33
C LEU A 6 -13.55 -3.13 8.71
N ALA A 7 -13.11 -3.32 7.47
CA ALA A 7 -13.07 -4.65 6.85
C ALA A 7 -12.25 -5.67 7.69
N PRO A 8 -11.06 -5.34 8.24
CA PRO A 8 -10.34 -6.24 9.14
C PRO A 8 -11.07 -6.58 10.43
N MET A 9 -12.08 -5.79 10.83
CA MET A 9 -12.91 -6.07 12.00
C MET A 9 -13.92 -7.20 11.77
N LEU A 10 -14.11 -7.63 10.51
CA LEU A 10 -15.02 -8.72 10.13
C LEU A 10 -14.32 -10.09 10.09
N GLU A 11 -13.00 -10.13 10.23
CA GLU A 11 -12.19 -11.36 10.26
C GLU A 11 -12.36 -12.10 11.59
N ASP A 12 -12.06 -13.40 11.61
CA ASP A 12 -12.19 -14.25 12.81
C ASP A 12 -11.34 -13.77 14.01
N ASN A 13 -10.26 -13.04 13.74
CA ASN A 13 -9.37 -12.47 14.75
C ASN A 13 -9.07 -11.00 14.43
N PRO A 14 -9.98 -10.08 14.78
CA PRO A 14 -9.81 -8.67 14.46
C PRO A 14 -8.76 -8.03 15.39
N PRO A 15 -7.99 -7.05 14.90
CA PRO A 15 -7.05 -6.33 15.77
C PRO A 15 -7.79 -5.60 16.90
N ALA A 16 -7.28 -5.70 18.12
CA ALA A 16 -7.80 -4.94 19.25
C ALA A 16 -7.40 -3.46 19.14
N PHE A 17 -8.27 -2.56 19.59
CA PHE A 17 -7.90 -1.15 19.76
C PHE A 17 -6.87 -0.98 20.90
N PRO A 18 -5.96 0.02 20.82
CA PRO A 18 -5.67 0.83 19.63
C PRO A 18 -4.76 0.08 18.63
N PHE A 19 -4.94 0.33 17.34
CA PHE A 19 -4.06 -0.21 16.29
C PHE A 19 -3.76 0.84 15.21
N VAL A 20 -2.75 0.57 14.39
CA VAL A 20 -2.39 1.38 13.21
C VAL A 20 -2.81 0.62 11.96
N ALA A 21 -3.58 1.28 11.09
CA ALA A 21 -3.97 0.77 9.80
C ALA A 21 -3.12 1.40 8.69
N LEU A 22 -2.57 0.56 7.81
CA LEU A 22 -1.96 1.01 6.56
C LEU A 22 -2.95 0.74 5.41
N LEU A 23 -3.57 1.79 4.91
CA LEU A 23 -4.48 1.72 3.77
C LEU A 23 -3.68 1.89 2.47
N VAL A 24 -3.50 0.80 1.73
CA VAL A 24 -2.83 0.81 0.42
C VAL A 24 -3.79 0.31 -0.67
N SER A 25 -4.01 1.13 -1.68
CA SER A 25 -4.79 0.79 -2.87
C SER A 25 -4.21 1.49 -4.11
N GLY A 26 -4.88 1.37 -5.26
CA GLY A 26 -4.53 2.13 -6.46
C GLY A 26 -4.53 3.65 -6.26
N GLY A 27 -5.36 4.18 -5.33
CA GLY A 27 -5.50 5.63 -5.12
C GLY A 27 -5.31 6.10 -3.68
N HIS A 28 -4.89 5.22 -2.77
CA HIS A 28 -4.63 5.58 -1.37
C HIS A 28 -3.32 4.97 -0.90
N THR A 29 -2.55 5.74 -0.16
CA THR A 29 -1.43 5.27 0.65
C THR A 29 -1.44 6.10 1.92
N GLN A 30 -2.11 5.60 2.94
CA GLN A 30 -2.42 6.34 4.17
C GLN A 30 -2.11 5.49 5.40
N LEU A 31 -1.58 6.12 6.43
CA LEU A 31 -1.30 5.52 7.73
C LEU A 31 -2.22 6.18 8.76
N ILE A 32 -3.06 5.37 9.40
CA ILE A 32 -4.19 5.85 10.21
C ILE A 32 -4.12 5.20 11.60
N SER A 33 -4.13 6.02 12.64
CA SER A 33 -4.32 5.59 14.02
C SER A 33 -5.79 5.31 14.27
N VAL A 34 -6.10 4.15 14.82
CA VAL A 34 -7.47 3.70 15.09
C VAL A 34 -7.58 3.36 16.58
N THR A 35 -8.25 4.24 17.34
CA THR A 35 -8.41 4.09 18.79
C THR A 35 -9.80 3.58 19.20
N GLY A 36 -10.74 3.58 18.26
CA GLY A 36 -12.11 3.10 18.45
C GLY A 36 -12.93 3.25 17.17
N ILE A 37 -14.15 2.72 17.17
CA ILE A 37 -15.07 2.89 16.04
C ILE A 37 -15.43 4.37 15.89
N GLY A 38 -15.20 4.92 14.69
CA GLY A 38 -15.38 6.34 14.40
C GLY A 38 -14.28 7.24 14.99
N GLN A 39 -13.24 6.65 15.60
CA GLN A 39 -12.10 7.38 16.15
C GLN A 39 -10.85 7.05 15.33
N TYR A 40 -10.65 7.82 14.27
CA TYR A 40 -9.58 7.65 13.30
C TYR A 40 -8.78 8.94 13.17
N GLU A 41 -7.46 8.84 13.23
CA GLU A 41 -6.55 9.97 13.03
C GLU A 41 -5.56 9.63 11.90
N LEU A 42 -5.49 10.49 10.88
CA LEU A 42 -4.52 10.36 9.80
C LEU A 42 -3.14 10.76 10.31
N LEU A 43 -2.22 9.79 10.36
CA LEU A 43 -0.84 10.00 10.79
C LEU A 43 0.07 10.38 9.61
N GLY A 44 -0.28 9.97 8.39
CA GLY A 44 0.45 10.35 7.19
C GLY A 44 -0.17 9.79 5.92
N GLU A 45 0.10 10.44 4.80
CA GLU A 45 -0.33 10.01 3.47
C GLU A 45 0.72 10.31 2.40
N SER A 46 0.61 9.64 1.25
CA SER A 46 1.38 9.99 0.05
C SER A 46 1.10 11.45 -0.34
N ILE A 47 2.16 12.20 -0.64
CA ILE A 47 2.06 13.61 -1.09
C ILE A 47 1.68 13.67 -2.58
N ASP A 48 2.13 12.69 -3.36
CA ASP A 48 1.99 12.61 -4.81
C ASP A 48 1.23 11.35 -5.23
N ASP A 49 1.93 10.26 -5.53
CA ASP A 49 1.37 9.03 -6.09
C ASP A 49 1.10 8.03 -4.96
N ALA A 50 -0.08 7.41 -4.98
CA ALA A 50 -0.31 6.22 -4.18
C ALA A 50 0.63 5.09 -4.63
N ALA A 51 1.00 4.19 -3.71
CA ALA A 51 1.88 3.08 -4.01
C ALA A 51 1.34 2.21 -5.15
N GLY A 52 0.03 1.95 -5.20
CA GLY A 52 -0.59 1.21 -6.30
C GLY A 52 -0.41 1.91 -7.66
N GLU A 53 -0.61 3.23 -7.70
CA GLU A 53 -0.39 4.05 -8.90
C GLU A 53 1.07 4.04 -9.34
N ALA A 54 2.02 4.18 -8.41
CA ALA A 54 3.45 4.10 -8.71
C ALA A 54 3.84 2.73 -9.32
N PHE A 55 3.27 1.63 -8.82
CA PHE A 55 3.46 0.30 -9.39
C PHE A 55 2.91 0.20 -10.82
N ASP A 56 1.69 0.68 -11.06
CA ASP A 56 1.07 0.62 -12.39
C ASP A 56 1.78 1.53 -13.41
N LYS A 57 2.20 2.73 -13.02
CA LYS A 57 3.01 3.62 -13.88
C LYS A 57 4.35 2.96 -14.25
N THR A 58 5.01 2.33 -13.29
CA THR A 58 6.27 1.62 -13.54
C THR A 58 6.06 0.42 -14.47
N ALA A 59 5.02 -0.37 -14.26
CA ALA A 59 4.67 -1.48 -15.13
C ALA A 59 4.42 -1.02 -16.58
N LYS A 60 3.72 0.11 -16.76
CA LYS A 60 3.49 0.72 -18.06
C LYS A 60 4.79 1.18 -18.74
N LEU A 61 5.73 1.77 -17.99
CA LEU A 61 7.05 2.16 -18.52
C LEU A 61 7.86 0.95 -19.00
N LEU A 62 7.65 -0.22 -18.40
CA LEU A 62 8.26 -1.49 -18.79
C LEU A 62 7.50 -2.23 -19.90
N GLY A 63 6.40 -1.66 -20.42
CA GLY A 63 5.60 -2.26 -21.47
C GLY A 63 4.73 -3.44 -21.02
N LEU A 64 4.36 -3.51 -19.74
CA LEU A 64 3.48 -4.55 -19.22
C LEU A 64 2.00 -4.18 -19.42
N ASP A 65 1.16 -5.20 -19.58
CA ASP A 65 -0.29 -5.07 -19.66
C ASP A 65 -0.92 -4.74 -18.28
N TYR A 66 -2.18 -4.32 -18.30
CA TYR A 66 -2.95 -3.98 -17.10
C TYR A 66 -3.75 -5.18 -16.54
N PRO A 67 -3.83 -5.40 -15.21
CA PRO A 67 -3.24 -4.61 -14.11
C PRO A 67 -1.72 -4.83 -14.00
N GLY A 68 -0.97 -3.73 -14.00
CA GLY A 68 0.48 -3.76 -14.13
C GLY A 68 1.18 -4.14 -12.83
N GLY A 69 0.67 -3.69 -11.68
CA GLY A 69 1.26 -3.94 -10.37
C GLY A 69 1.52 -5.43 -10.06
N PRO A 70 0.54 -6.34 -10.20
CA PRO A 70 0.76 -7.77 -9.99
C PRO A 70 1.81 -8.38 -10.93
N MET A 71 1.82 -7.97 -12.21
CA MET A 71 2.81 -8.44 -13.18
C MET A 71 4.22 -7.96 -12.84
N LEU A 72 4.35 -6.69 -12.46
CA LEU A 72 5.61 -6.11 -12.00
C LEU A 72 6.15 -6.85 -10.77
N SER A 73 5.30 -7.12 -9.78
CA SER A 73 5.67 -7.87 -8.57
C SER A 73 6.17 -9.29 -8.91
N LYS A 74 5.46 -9.99 -9.81
CA LYS A 74 5.89 -11.31 -10.29
C LYS A 74 7.24 -11.26 -10.99
N MET A 75 7.49 -10.26 -11.83
CA MET A 75 8.78 -10.09 -12.49
C MET A 75 9.91 -9.78 -11.49
N ALA A 76 9.64 -8.94 -10.49
CA ALA A 76 10.61 -8.58 -9.46
C ALA A 76 11.13 -9.80 -8.67
N SER A 77 10.30 -10.83 -8.47
CA SER A 77 10.73 -12.09 -7.83
C SER A 77 11.82 -12.86 -8.57
N GLN A 78 12.04 -12.56 -9.86
CA GLN A 78 13.13 -13.14 -10.66
C GLN A 78 14.37 -12.24 -10.69
N GLY A 79 14.31 -11.08 -10.04
CA GLY A 79 15.42 -10.16 -9.91
C GLY A 79 16.50 -10.68 -8.97
N THR A 80 17.72 -10.14 -9.10
CA THR A 80 18.79 -10.36 -8.13
C THR A 80 18.78 -9.24 -7.11
N GLU A 81 18.42 -9.56 -5.87
CA GLU A 81 18.45 -8.62 -4.75
C GLU A 81 19.86 -8.02 -4.58
N GLY A 82 19.94 -6.72 -4.27
CA GLY A 82 21.21 -6.03 -4.06
C GLY A 82 22.05 -5.78 -5.33
N ARG A 83 21.56 -6.14 -6.53
CA ARG A 83 22.27 -5.89 -7.81
C ARG A 83 22.62 -4.42 -8.02
N PHE A 84 21.74 -3.52 -7.60
CA PHE A 84 21.94 -2.08 -7.67
C PHE A 84 22.00 -1.50 -6.25
N VAL A 85 23.04 -0.73 -5.96
CA VAL A 85 23.19 -0.01 -4.69
C VAL A 85 22.88 1.46 -4.93
N PHE A 86 21.70 1.89 -4.50
CA PHE A 86 21.34 3.31 -4.52
C PHE A 86 21.89 3.96 -3.26
N ARG A 87 22.94 4.78 -3.41
CA ARG A 87 23.42 5.61 -2.31
C ARG A 87 22.44 6.77 -2.12
N GLY A 88 21.86 6.88 -0.93
CA GLY A 88 21.11 8.07 -0.54
C GLY A 88 22.00 9.31 -0.65
N ARG A 89 21.39 10.45 -0.98
CA ARG A 89 22.07 11.74 -0.96
C ARG A 89 22.34 12.19 0.47
#